data_AF-A0A7S3EFV3-F1
#
_entry.id   AF-A0A7S3EFV3-F1
#
_cell.length_a   1.000
_cell.length_b   1.000
_cell.length_c   1.000
_cell.angle_alpha   90.00
_cell.angle_beta   90.00
_cell.angle_gamma   90.00
#
_symmetry.space_group_name_H-M   'P 1'
#
loop_
_entity.id
_entity.type
_entity.pdbx_description
1 polymer ?
#
loop_
_entity_poly.entity_id
_entity_poly.type
_entity_poly.pdbx_seq_one_letter_code
_entity_poly.pdbx_strand_id
1 'polypeptide(L)'
;MDELPIDIHYAKLLDWLLDRRKVPSGWHEGIRSVRFKVNESLADLPADDDEVLTIVGGQYLDYFGCKKLLSVIGVRDVFGRYKDERGKKWLDIIAMYEKEDLFLADSAQVLAKQVDVEIPTLRRRQAKLQSSLNDAGRRESDAEKAAAKQEAELNDMCLSLGIQDASLPLEGQLRRAVQVAAPKAAREVSKLAKTELVEEALRYYQIYTKRAEVNDQALCPTLTRILGSELDAIAPEELDFVGTGEVKEVTIDWGAVEVSEEPKIDFGESEEGTMPGEKDAETAEPKIDFGDFGVTLDEADAAYVDEGEPVEIDWGDSNDQPE
;
A
#
# COMPACT_ATOMS: atom_id res chain seq x y z
N MET A 1 -48.81 -34.33 -6.81
CA MET A 1 -48.29 -33.82 -5.53
C MET A 1 -47.65 -32.51 -5.87
N ASP A 2 -48.23 -31.42 -5.39
CA ASP A 2 -47.72 -30.09 -5.68
C ASP A 2 -46.32 -29.97 -5.06
N GLU A 3 -45.30 -29.74 -5.89
CA GLU A 3 -43.94 -29.41 -5.48
C GLU A 3 -43.96 -27.99 -4.89
N LEU A 4 -44.45 -27.85 -3.66
CA LEU A 4 -44.34 -26.59 -2.96
C LEU A 4 -42.85 -26.34 -2.67
N PRO A 5 -42.30 -25.17 -3.08
CA PRO A 5 -40.92 -24.83 -2.78
C PRO A 5 -40.72 -24.70 -1.27
N ILE A 6 -39.64 -25.28 -0.77
CA ILE A 6 -39.23 -25.14 0.62
C ILE A 6 -38.42 -23.85 0.73
N ASP A 7 -38.95 -22.87 1.46
CA ASP A 7 -38.27 -21.62 1.78
C ASP A 7 -37.70 -21.68 3.21
N ILE A 8 -36.38 -21.52 3.33
CA ILE A 8 -35.65 -21.58 4.60
C ILE A 8 -34.61 -20.47 4.60
N HIS A 9 -34.63 -19.67 5.66
CA HIS A 9 -33.58 -18.69 5.91
C HIS A 9 -32.23 -19.38 6.15
N TYR A 10 -31.17 -18.96 5.46
CA TYR A 10 -29.85 -19.62 5.49
C TYR A 10 -29.31 -19.85 6.91
N ALA A 11 -29.46 -18.87 7.81
CA ALA A 11 -29.01 -18.98 9.20
C ALA A 11 -29.71 -20.10 10.00
N LYS A 12 -30.93 -20.48 9.61
CA LYS A 12 -31.72 -21.55 10.25
C LYS A 12 -31.64 -22.89 9.50
N LEU A 13 -30.88 -22.96 8.41
CA LEU A 13 -30.80 -24.16 7.58
C LEU A 13 -30.28 -25.35 8.36
N LEU A 14 -29.24 -25.16 9.18
CA LEU A 14 -28.67 -26.23 9.99
C LEU A 14 -29.67 -26.75 11.04
N ASP A 15 -30.31 -25.86 11.79
CA ASP A 15 -31.32 -26.23 12.79
C ASP A 15 -32.48 -26.99 12.14
N TRP A 16 -32.95 -26.51 10.98
CA TRP A 16 -34.00 -27.17 10.21
C TRP A 16 -33.59 -28.59 9.77
N LEU A 17 -32.33 -28.81 9.40
CA LEU A 17 -31.80 -30.14 9.06
C LEU A 17 -31.77 -31.06 10.28
N LEU A 18 -31.40 -30.54 11.45
CA LEU A 18 -31.34 -31.31 12.71
C LEU A 18 -32.73 -31.67 13.22
N ASP A 19 -33.66 -30.72 13.25
CA ASP A 19 -35.04 -30.91 13.71
C ASP A 19 -35.75 -32.02 12.92
N ARG A 20 -35.49 -32.07 11.61
CA ARG A 20 -36.04 -33.09 10.71
C ARG A 20 -35.23 -34.37 10.65
N ARG A 21 -34.17 -34.47 11.43
CA ARG A 21 -33.24 -35.62 11.47
C ARG A 21 -32.68 -35.97 10.09
N LYS A 22 -32.45 -34.94 9.26
CA LYS A 22 -31.73 -35.08 7.98
C LYS A 22 -30.24 -35.24 8.21
N VAL A 23 -29.74 -34.62 9.27
CA VAL A 23 -28.37 -34.73 9.75
C VAL A 23 -28.41 -35.25 11.19
N PRO A 24 -27.46 -36.11 11.62
CA PRO A 24 -27.35 -36.57 13.00
C PRO A 24 -26.97 -35.42 13.96
N SER A 25 -27.42 -35.47 15.22
CA SER A 25 -27.02 -34.46 16.23
C SER A 25 -25.52 -34.42 16.53
N GLY A 26 -24.80 -35.54 16.27
CA GLY A 26 -23.35 -35.66 16.42
C GLY A 26 -22.54 -35.29 15.17
N TRP A 27 -23.12 -34.54 14.24
CA TRP A 27 -22.51 -34.24 12.94
C TRP A 27 -21.14 -33.55 13.03
N HIS A 28 -20.89 -32.76 14.08
CA HIS A 28 -19.61 -32.08 14.31
C HIS A 28 -18.42 -33.05 14.34
N GLU A 29 -18.57 -34.21 14.99
CA GLU A 29 -17.52 -35.22 15.08
C GLU A 29 -17.32 -35.94 13.74
N GLY A 30 -18.43 -36.18 13.02
CA GLY A 30 -18.38 -36.69 11.65
C GLY A 30 -17.60 -35.77 10.72
N ILE A 31 -17.92 -34.48 10.73
CA ILE A 31 -17.19 -33.47 9.94
C ILE A 31 -15.74 -33.35 10.38
N ARG A 32 -15.44 -33.36 11.68
CA ARG A 32 -14.07 -33.34 12.19
C ARG A 32 -13.23 -34.50 11.64
N SER A 33 -13.80 -35.71 11.63
CA SER A 33 -13.14 -36.89 11.06
C SER A 33 -12.89 -36.74 9.56
N VAL A 34 -13.86 -36.19 8.81
CA VAL A 34 -13.71 -35.93 7.39
C VAL A 34 -12.62 -34.89 7.13
N ARG A 35 -12.63 -33.77 7.86
CA ARG A 35 -11.63 -32.70 7.75
C ARG A 35 -10.22 -33.19 8.04
N PHE A 36 -10.06 -34.05 9.04
CA PHE A 36 -8.78 -34.68 9.33
C PHE A 36 -8.25 -35.45 8.12
N LYS A 37 -9.09 -36.27 7.48
CA LYS A 37 -8.73 -37.03 6.29
C LYS A 37 -8.49 -36.17 5.05
N VAL A 38 -9.26 -35.08 4.89
CA VAL A 38 -9.02 -34.07 3.84
C VAL A 38 -7.60 -33.53 3.99
N ASN A 39 -7.25 -33.04 5.18
CA ASN A 39 -5.94 -32.47 5.46
C ASN A 39 -4.80 -33.48 5.27
N GLU A 40 -4.98 -34.73 5.70
CA GLU A 40 -4.02 -35.82 5.45
C GLU A 40 -3.82 -36.05 3.95
N SER A 41 -4.90 -36.00 3.16
CA SER A 41 -4.88 -36.29 1.73
C SER A 41 -4.39 -35.11 0.86
N LEU A 42 -4.31 -33.88 1.42
CA LEU A 42 -3.78 -32.71 0.72
C LEU A 42 -2.29 -32.86 0.39
N ALA A 43 -1.52 -33.57 1.22
CA ALA A 43 -0.08 -33.79 1.01
C ALA A 43 0.23 -34.64 -0.23
N ASP A 44 -0.73 -35.45 -0.70
CA ASP A 44 -0.58 -36.34 -1.85
C ASP A 44 -0.92 -35.68 -3.20
N LEU A 45 -1.33 -34.40 -3.18
CA LEU A 45 -1.74 -33.68 -4.38
C LEU A 45 -0.52 -33.21 -5.21
N PRO A 46 -0.63 -33.21 -6.55
CA PRO A 46 0.43 -32.68 -7.40
C PRO A 46 0.59 -31.17 -7.19
N ALA A 47 1.82 -30.75 -6.86
CA ALA A 47 2.14 -29.34 -6.58
C ALA A 47 2.30 -28.48 -7.86
N ASP A 48 2.38 -29.12 -9.03
CA ASP A 48 2.65 -28.46 -10.31
C ASP A 48 1.38 -28.23 -11.16
N ASP A 49 0.20 -28.54 -10.61
CA ASP A 49 -1.08 -28.43 -11.33
C ASP A 49 -1.84 -27.18 -10.88
N ASP A 50 -1.87 -26.16 -11.74
CA ASP A 50 -2.51 -24.87 -11.48
C ASP A 50 -4.02 -25.00 -11.15
N GLU A 51 -4.72 -25.99 -11.73
CA GLU A 51 -6.15 -26.20 -11.47
C GLU A 51 -6.36 -26.78 -10.07
N VAL A 52 -5.50 -27.71 -9.66
CA VAL A 52 -5.48 -28.25 -8.28
C VAL A 52 -5.12 -27.16 -7.27
N LEU A 53 -4.08 -26.37 -7.55
CA LEU A 53 -3.67 -25.26 -6.70
C LEU A 53 -4.75 -24.19 -6.57
N THR A 54 -5.54 -23.92 -7.61
CA THR A 54 -6.66 -22.98 -7.55
C THR A 54 -7.79 -23.50 -6.63
N ILE A 55 -8.04 -24.80 -6.64
CA ILE A 55 -9.09 -25.42 -5.80
C ILE A 55 -8.65 -25.47 -4.33
N VAL A 56 -7.37 -25.74 -4.06
CA VAL A 56 -6.82 -25.91 -2.71
C VAL A 56 -6.34 -24.60 -2.09
N GLY A 57 -5.81 -23.69 -2.90
CA GLY A 57 -4.99 -22.55 -2.46
C GLY A 57 -5.75 -21.38 -1.83
N GLY A 58 -7.08 -21.50 -1.68
CA GLY A 58 -7.89 -20.40 -1.17
C GLY A 58 -8.36 -20.55 0.27
N GLN A 59 -8.95 -21.69 0.62
CA GLN A 59 -9.80 -21.80 1.80
C GLN A 59 -10.01 -23.26 2.21
N TYR A 60 -10.71 -23.43 3.33
CA TYR A 60 -11.40 -24.66 3.73
C TYR A 60 -11.97 -25.44 2.52
N LEU A 61 -11.49 -26.67 2.31
CA LEU A 61 -11.95 -27.54 1.22
C LEU A 61 -13.21 -28.30 1.67
N ASP A 62 -14.37 -27.76 1.27
CA ASP A 62 -15.68 -28.35 1.55
C ASP A 62 -15.98 -29.56 0.64
N TYR A 63 -17.16 -30.14 0.81
CA TYR A 63 -17.64 -31.25 -0.01
C TYR A 63 -17.63 -30.98 -1.52
N PHE A 64 -18.04 -29.77 -1.94
CA PHE A 64 -18.09 -29.42 -3.37
C PHE A 64 -16.70 -29.24 -3.94
N GLY A 65 -15.79 -28.66 -3.15
CA GLY A 65 -14.36 -28.59 -3.43
C GLY A 65 -13.76 -29.98 -3.58
N CYS A 66 -14.07 -30.93 -2.68
CA CYS A 66 -13.63 -32.32 -2.80
C CYS A 66 -14.14 -33.00 -4.09
N LYS A 67 -15.40 -32.76 -4.46
CA LYS A 67 -15.97 -33.27 -5.72
C LYS A 67 -15.30 -32.69 -6.95
N LYS A 68 -15.05 -31.38 -6.95
CA LYS A 68 -14.34 -30.70 -8.05
C LYS A 68 -12.91 -31.19 -8.15
N LEU A 69 -12.21 -31.30 -7.02
CA LEU A 69 -10.86 -31.82 -6.96
C LEU A 69 -10.77 -33.25 -7.52
N LEU A 70 -11.69 -34.14 -7.11
CA LEU A 70 -11.75 -35.51 -7.64
C LEU A 70 -11.99 -35.56 -9.16
N SER A 71 -12.70 -34.57 -9.72
CA SER A 71 -12.92 -34.50 -11.17
C SER A 71 -11.66 -34.13 -11.95
N VAL A 72 -10.72 -33.41 -11.32
CA VAL A 72 -9.45 -32.97 -11.92
C VAL A 72 -8.37 -34.05 -11.76
N ILE A 73 -8.17 -34.56 -10.54
CA ILE A 73 -7.08 -35.51 -10.24
C ILE A 73 -7.39 -36.95 -10.65
N GLY A 74 -8.67 -37.26 -10.91
CA GLY A 74 -9.14 -38.63 -10.97
C GLY A 74 -9.19 -39.20 -12.38
N VAL A 75 -8.17 -39.96 -12.79
CA VAL A 75 -8.21 -40.73 -14.04
C VAL A 75 -9.20 -41.90 -13.89
N ARG A 76 -10.27 -41.85 -14.69
CA ARG A 76 -11.30 -42.90 -14.72
C ARG A 76 -10.95 -43.97 -15.74
N ASP A 77 -11.13 -45.23 -15.36
CA ASP A 77 -11.10 -46.37 -16.27
C ASP A 77 -12.30 -46.34 -17.23
N VAL A 78 -12.28 -47.12 -18.31
CA VAL A 78 -13.38 -47.26 -19.28
C VAL A 78 -14.72 -47.69 -18.64
N PHE A 79 -14.68 -48.22 -17.41
CA PHE A 79 -15.85 -48.57 -16.59
C PHE A 79 -16.21 -47.53 -15.52
N GLY A 80 -15.63 -46.33 -15.58
CA GLY A 80 -15.91 -45.22 -14.65
C GLY A 80 -15.28 -45.36 -13.26
N ARG A 81 -14.36 -46.32 -13.06
CA ARG A 81 -13.67 -46.55 -11.77
C ARG A 81 -12.34 -45.81 -11.71
N TYR A 82 -12.00 -45.24 -10.55
CA TYR A 82 -10.71 -44.58 -10.35
C TYR A 82 -9.58 -45.61 -10.22
N LYS A 83 -8.58 -45.53 -11.12
CA LYS A 83 -7.42 -46.43 -11.10
C LYS A 83 -6.39 -46.02 -10.05
N ASP A 84 -6.22 -44.72 -9.85
CA ASP A 84 -5.18 -44.15 -8.99
C ASP A 84 -5.57 -44.19 -7.51
N GLU A 85 -4.60 -44.49 -6.64
CA GLU A 85 -4.80 -44.54 -5.19
C GLU A 85 -5.26 -43.18 -4.63
N ARG A 86 -4.79 -42.08 -5.21
CA ARG A 86 -5.23 -40.70 -4.87
C ARG A 86 -6.72 -40.53 -5.14
N GLY A 87 -7.19 -40.91 -6.32
CA GLY A 87 -8.61 -40.83 -6.68
C GLY A 87 -9.50 -41.67 -5.75
N LYS A 88 -9.01 -42.82 -5.28
CA LYS A 88 -9.72 -43.65 -4.29
C LYS A 88 -9.82 -42.96 -2.92
N LYS A 89 -8.72 -42.36 -2.42
CA LYS A 89 -8.74 -41.61 -1.14
C LYS A 89 -9.78 -40.48 -1.16
N TRP A 90 -9.80 -39.69 -2.24
CA TRP A 90 -10.75 -38.58 -2.38
C TRP A 90 -12.19 -39.07 -2.61
N LEU A 91 -12.39 -40.20 -3.27
CA LEU A 91 -13.70 -40.86 -3.36
C LEU A 91 -14.20 -41.31 -1.97
N ASP A 92 -13.31 -41.88 -1.15
CA ASP A 92 -13.65 -42.30 0.22
C ASP A 92 -14.01 -41.08 1.09
N ILE A 93 -13.29 -39.96 0.96
CA ILE A 93 -13.62 -38.69 1.63
C ILE A 93 -15.03 -38.22 1.24
N ILE A 94 -15.37 -38.24 -0.06
CA ILE A 94 -16.71 -37.87 -0.54
C ILE A 94 -17.76 -38.82 0.03
N ALA A 95 -17.49 -40.13 0.07
CA ALA A 95 -18.39 -41.10 0.67
C ALA A 95 -18.60 -40.86 2.17
N MET A 96 -17.58 -40.39 2.88
CA MET A 96 -17.70 -40.01 4.29
C MET A 96 -18.55 -38.75 4.49
N TYR A 97 -18.47 -37.79 3.58
CA TYR A 97 -19.36 -36.62 3.56
C TYR A 97 -20.82 -37.00 3.24
N GLU A 98 -21.03 -37.93 2.30
CA GLU A 98 -22.37 -38.40 1.89
C GLU A 98 -23.01 -39.34 2.92
N LYS A 99 -22.19 -40.00 3.74
CA LYS A 99 -22.69 -40.78 4.87
C LYS A 99 -23.40 -39.84 5.86
N GLU A 100 -24.65 -40.17 6.19
CA GLU A 100 -25.49 -39.41 7.13
C GLU A 100 -25.69 -37.94 6.70
N ASP A 101 -25.56 -37.66 5.40
CA ASP A 101 -25.75 -36.35 4.77
C ASP A 101 -24.93 -35.22 5.45
N LEU A 102 -23.74 -35.55 5.98
CA LEU A 102 -22.87 -34.59 6.68
C LEU A 102 -22.49 -33.37 5.83
N PHE A 103 -22.42 -33.55 4.51
CA PHE A 103 -22.18 -32.45 3.58
C PHE A 103 -23.22 -31.33 3.68
N LEU A 104 -24.48 -31.63 4.03
CA LEU A 104 -25.53 -30.61 4.17
C LEU A 104 -25.28 -29.71 5.38
N ALA A 105 -24.85 -30.30 6.50
CA ALA A 105 -24.50 -29.53 7.69
C ALA A 105 -23.27 -28.66 7.46
N ASP A 106 -22.22 -29.23 6.86
CA ASP A 106 -21.02 -28.46 6.54
C ASP A 106 -21.33 -27.28 5.62
N SER A 107 -22.12 -27.53 4.57
CA SER A 107 -22.52 -26.50 3.62
C SER A 107 -23.38 -25.41 4.26
N ALA A 108 -24.28 -25.76 5.17
CA ALA A 108 -25.09 -24.79 5.90
C ALA A 108 -24.22 -23.88 6.78
N GLN A 109 -23.20 -24.44 7.44
CA GLN A 109 -22.25 -23.65 8.23
C GLN A 109 -21.40 -22.72 7.37
N VAL A 110 -20.83 -23.26 6.29
CA VAL A 110 -20.03 -22.47 5.35
C VAL A 110 -20.88 -21.33 4.77
N LEU A 111 -22.12 -21.62 4.35
CA LEU A 111 -23.03 -20.60 3.83
C LEU A 111 -23.30 -19.49 4.84
N ALA A 112 -23.63 -19.82 6.09
CA ALA A 112 -23.85 -18.82 7.14
C ALA A 112 -22.60 -17.97 7.36
N LYS A 113 -21.42 -18.58 7.48
CA LYS A 113 -20.14 -17.87 7.63
C LYS A 113 -19.86 -16.94 6.45
N GLN A 114 -20.11 -17.39 5.22
CA GLN A 114 -19.88 -16.59 4.02
C GLN A 114 -20.78 -15.35 3.98
N VAL A 115 -22.06 -15.50 4.35
CA VAL A 115 -23.03 -14.40 4.34
C VAL A 115 -22.80 -13.43 5.51
N ASP A 116 -22.57 -13.94 6.70
CA ASP A 116 -22.53 -13.12 7.93
C ASP A 116 -21.16 -12.49 8.19
N VAL A 117 -20.08 -13.13 7.74
CA VAL A 117 -18.71 -12.71 8.05
C VAL A 117 -17.92 -12.34 6.80
N GLU A 118 -17.72 -13.29 5.88
CA GLU A 118 -16.77 -13.11 4.77
C GLU A 118 -17.21 -12.03 3.77
N ILE A 119 -18.48 -12.03 3.34
CA ILE A 119 -18.98 -11.02 2.40
C ILE A 119 -18.90 -9.61 3.02
N PRO A 120 -19.38 -9.36 4.26
CA PRO A 120 -19.22 -8.06 4.91
C PRO A 120 -17.77 -7.62 5.09
N THR A 121 -16.86 -8.50 5.51
CA THR A 121 -15.45 -8.15 5.70
C THR A 121 -14.78 -7.80 4.36
N LEU A 122 -15.05 -8.58 3.31
CA LEU A 122 -14.58 -8.30 1.95
C LEU A 122 -15.11 -6.97 1.42
N ARG A 123 -16.40 -6.67 1.64
CA ARG A 123 -16.99 -5.36 1.27
C ARG A 123 -16.31 -4.20 1.99
N ARG A 124 -16.04 -4.33 3.29
CA ARG A 124 -15.30 -3.30 4.05
C ARG A 124 -13.88 -3.12 3.52
N ARG A 125 -13.18 -4.22 3.21
CA ARG A 125 -11.84 -4.19 2.63
C ARG A 125 -11.85 -3.53 1.25
N GLN A 126 -12.82 -3.86 0.40
CA GLN A 126 -12.99 -3.25 -0.91
C GLN A 126 -13.20 -1.73 -0.79
N ALA A 127 -14.07 -1.28 0.11
CA ALA A 127 -14.33 0.15 0.33
C ALA A 127 -13.07 0.91 0.78
N LYS A 128 -12.27 0.32 1.69
CA LYS A 128 -10.98 0.90 2.12
C LYS A 128 -10.00 1.05 0.95
N LEU A 129 -9.85 -0.02 0.15
CA LEU A 129 -8.96 0.00 -1.02
C LEU A 129 -9.42 1.01 -2.06
N GLN A 130 -10.72 1.14 -2.29
CA GLN A 130 -11.28 2.16 -3.19
C GLN A 130 -11.01 3.58 -2.69
N SER A 131 -11.15 3.85 -1.39
CA SER A 131 -10.80 5.16 -0.83
C SER A 131 -9.31 5.46 -1.02
N SER A 132 -8.44 4.49 -0.71
CA SER A 132 -7.00 4.64 -0.89
C SER A 132 -6.61 4.89 -2.36
N LEU A 133 -7.26 4.20 -3.30
CA LEU A 133 -7.08 4.42 -4.73
C LEU A 133 -7.48 5.84 -5.15
N ASN A 134 -8.61 6.33 -4.66
CA ASN A 134 -9.08 7.68 -4.97
C ASN A 134 -8.14 8.76 -4.40
N ASP A 135 -7.62 8.56 -3.19
CA ASP A 135 -6.65 9.48 -2.58
C ASP A 135 -5.31 9.47 -3.33
N ALA A 136 -4.85 8.29 -3.76
CA ALA A 136 -3.66 8.17 -4.60
C ALA A 136 -3.83 8.88 -5.94
N GLY A 137 -4.96 8.67 -6.63
CA GLY A 137 -5.26 9.35 -7.89
C GLY A 137 -5.38 10.88 -7.76
N ARG A 138 -5.90 11.38 -6.62
CA ARG A 138 -5.90 12.82 -6.32
C ARG A 138 -4.48 13.36 -6.15
N ARG A 139 -3.64 12.67 -5.38
CA ARG A 139 -2.22 13.05 -5.19
C ARG A 139 -1.44 13.05 -6.50
N GLU A 140 -1.67 12.05 -7.36
CA GLU A 140 -1.08 11.97 -8.69
C GLU A 140 -1.47 13.20 -9.53
N SER A 141 -2.77 13.52 -9.63
CA SER A 141 -3.24 14.69 -10.38
C SER A 141 -2.69 16.02 -9.85
N ASP A 142 -2.60 16.16 -8.52
CA ASP A 142 -2.05 17.37 -7.92
C ASP A 142 -0.53 17.48 -8.14
N ALA A 143 0.20 16.36 -8.09
CA ALA A 143 1.62 16.31 -8.41
C ALA A 143 1.89 16.64 -9.89
N GLU A 144 1.08 16.11 -10.82
CA GLU A 144 1.18 16.44 -12.25
C GLU A 144 0.96 17.94 -12.51
N LYS A 145 -0.08 18.54 -11.89
CA LYS A 145 -0.33 19.99 -12.00
C LYS A 145 0.82 20.81 -11.41
N ALA A 146 1.36 20.38 -10.27
CA ALA A 146 2.49 21.04 -9.63
C ALA A 146 3.76 20.97 -10.51
N ALA A 147 4.05 19.80 -11.08
CA ALA A 147 5.17 19.59 -11.98
C ALA A 147 5.02 20.44 -13.25
N ALA A 148 3.85 20.43 -13.89
CA ALA A 148 3.57 21.24 -15.08
C ALA A 148 3.70 22.75 -14.81
N LYS A 149 3.26 23.20 -13.63
CA LYS A 149 3.43 24.59 -13.19
C LYS A 149 4.91 24.95 -13.01
N GLN A 150 5.68 24.10 -12.34
CA GLN A 150 7.12 24.31 -12.13
C GLN A 150 7.90 24.28 -13.45
N GLU A 151 7.53 23.41 -14.39
CA GLU A 151 8.12 23.35 -15.72
C GLU A 151 7.84 24.65 -16.50
N ALA A 152 6.60 25.16 -16.45
CA ALA A 152 6.25 26.44 -17.07
C ALA A 152 7.04 27.61 -16.45
N GLU A 153 7.12 27.69 -15.11
CA GLU A 153 7.90 28.72 -14.41
C GLU A 153 9.40 28.63 -14.75
N LEU A 154 9.95 27.43 -14.83
CA LEU A 154 11.33 27.20 -15.23
C LEU A 154 11.58 27.68 -16.66
N ASN A 155 10.67 27.35 -17.59
CA ASN A 155 10.76 27.79 -18.97
C ASN A 155 10.70 29.32 -19.07
N ASP A 156 9.77 29.97 -18.37
CA ASP A 156 9.67 31.44 -18.34
C ASP A 156 10.95 32.09 -17.79
N MET A 157 11.54 31.53 -16.74
CA MET A 157 12.83 31.99 -16.20
C MET A 157 13.95 31.82 -17.23
N CYS A 158 14.06 30.66 -17.87
CA CYS A 158 15.05 30.42 -18.92
C CYS A 158 14.90 31.41 -20.08
N LEU A 159 13.67 31.68 -20.53
CA LEU A 159 13.37 32.67 -21.56
C LEU A 159 13.84 34.06 -21.16
N SER A 160 13.54 34.51 -19.93
CA SER A 160 13.94 35.83 -19.42
C SER A 160 15.46 36.02 -19.32
N LEU A 161 16.19 34.93 -19.09
CA LEU A 161 17.66 34.90 -19.05
C LEU A 161 18.30 34.70 -20.43
N GLY A 162 17.50 34.53 -21.49
CA GLY A 162 17.98 34.30 -22.86
C GLY A 162 18.53 32.89 -23.09
N ILE A 163 18.11 31.92 -22.28
CA ILE A 163 18.54 30.52 -22.31
C ILE A 163 17.54 29.75 -23.18
N GLN A 164 17.88 29.55 -24.47
CA GLN A 164 16.97 28.96 -25.47
C GLN A 164 17.67 27.99 -26.43
N ASP A 165 18.84 27.49 -26.06
CA ASP A 165 19.67 26.71 -26.97
C ASP A 165 19.27 25.23 -26.97
N ALA A 166 18.30 24.89 -27.81
CA ALA A 166 17.78 23.53 -27.98
C ALA A 166 18.82 22.48 -28.42
N SER A 167 20.04 22.90 -28.80
CA SER A 167 21.13 21.96 -29.14
C SER A 167 21.82 21.36 -27.92
N LEU A 168 21.58 21.90 -26.73
CA LEU A 168 22.17 21.45 -25.47
C LEU A 168 21.12 21.06 -24.43
N PRO A 169 21.43 20.11 -23.52
CA PRO A 169 20.62 19.90 -22.33
C PRO A 169 20.59 21.17 -21.47
N LEU A 170 19.53 21.35 -20.67
CA LEU A 170 19.30 22.55 -19.85
C LEU A 170 20.53 22.96 -19.02
N GLU A 171 21.20 21.99 -18.39
CA GLU A 171 22.44 22.23 -17.62
C GLU A 171 23.54 22.86 -18.49
N GLY A 172 23.72 22.37 -19.71
CA GLY A 172 24.67 22.92 -20.68
C GLY A 172 24.28 24.33 -21.14
N GLN A 173 22.98 24.60 -21.30
CA GLN A 173 22.48 25.93 -21.63
C GLN A 173 22.74 26.94 -20.49
N LEU A 174 22.47 26.53 -19.24
CA LEU A 174 22.75 27.32 -18.04
C LEU A 174 24.25 27.64 -17.92
N ARG A 175 25.11 26.64 -18.12
CA ARG A 175 26.57 26.81 -18.09
C ARG A 175 27.02 27.85 -19.12
N ARG A 176 26.54 27.72 -20.37
CA ARG A 176 26.84 28.68 -21.44
C ARG A 176 26.35 30.08 -21.11
N ALA A 177 25.14 30.22 -20.55
CA ALA A 177 24.59 31.51 -20.15
C ALA A 177 25.45 32.19 -19.07
N VAL A 178 25.92 31.45 -18.06
CA VAL A 178 26.82 31.96 -17.02
C VAL A 178 28.17 32.40 -17.61
N GLN A 179 28.76 31.58 -18.50
CA GLN A 179 30.02 31.91 -19.17
C GLN A 179 29.96 33.21 -19.98
N VAL A 180 28.78 33.58 -20.50
CA VAL A 180 28.57 34.82 -21.24
C VAL A 180 28.21 35.99 -20.31
N ALA A 181 27.30 35.77 -19.36
CA ALA A 181 26.77 36.81 -18.48
C ALA A 181 27.78 37.27 -17.42
N ALA A 182 28.55 36.36 -16.82
CA ALA A 182 29.47 36.68 -15.73
C ALA A 182 30.62 37.62 -16.16
N PRO A 183 31.33 37.39 -17.29
CA PRO A 183 32.33 38.35 -17.76
C PRO A 183 31.72 39.70 -18.16
N LYS A 184 30.49 39.71 -18.69
CA LYS A 184 29.78 40.96 -19.02
C LYS A 184 29.50 41.78 -17.77
N ALA A 185 28.94 41.16 -16.73
CA ALA A 185 28.70 41.80 -15.43
C ALA A 185 30.00 42.27 -14.77
N ALA A 186 31.06 41.45 -14.81
CA ALA A 186 32.39 41.80 -14.30
C ALA A 186 32.95 43.06 -14.97
N ARG A 187 32.82 43.19 -16.30
CA ARG A 187 33.23 44.38 -17.05
C ARG A 187 32.39 45.61 -16.71
N GLU A 188 31.09 45.46 -16.51
CA GLU A 188 30.21 46.57 -16.10
C GLU A 188 30.60 47.09 -14.70
N VAL A 189 30.85 46.19 -13.75
CA VAL A 189 31.37 46.54 -12.41
C VAL A 189 32.74 47.20 -12.51
N SER A 190 33.66 46.65 -13.32
CA SER A 190 34.99 47.23 -13.57
C SER A 190 34.90 48.66 -14.11
N LYS A 191 34.01 48.92 -15.08
CA LYS A 191 33.76 50.27 -15.62
C LYS A 191 33.22 51.25 -14.58
N LEU A 192 32.26 50.82 -13.76
CA LEU A 192 31.67 51.67 -12.71
C LEU A 192 32.66 51.94 -11.57
N ALA A 193 33.53 50.97 -11.26
CA ALA A 193 34.53 51.09 -10.21
C ALA A 193 35.75 51.93 -10.63
N LYS A 194 36.14 51.91 -11.91
CA LYS A 194 37.25 52.70 -12.48
C LYS A 194 36.86 54.18 -12.67
N THR A 195 36.54 54.84 -11.58
CA THR A 195 36.26 56.29 -11.52
C THR A 195 37.30 56.98 -10.64
N GLU A 196 37.63 58.23 -10.98
CA GLU A 196 38.64 59.03 -10.25
C GLU A 196 38.34 59.13 -8.75
N LEU A 197 37.05 59.24 -8.40
CA LEU A 197 36.59 59.31 -7.00
C LEU A 197 36.90 58.03 -6.22
N VAL A 198 36.72 56.85 -6.83
CA VAL A 198 36.98 55.56 -6.17
C VAL A 198 38.48 55.34 -6.00
N GLU A 199 39.29 55.74 -6.98
CA GLU A 199 40.74 55.70 -6.88
C GLU A 199 41.27 56.66 -5.80
N GLU A 200 40.73 57.87 -5.72
CA GLU A 200 41.13 58.86 -4.71
C GLU A 200 40.72 58.43 -3.30
N ALA A 201 39.51 57.89 -3.13
CA ALA A 201 39.04 57.32 -1.87
C ALA A 201 39.90 56.13 -1.43
N LEU A 202 40.27 55.24 -2.36
CA LEU A 202 41.17 54.12 -2.05
C LEU A 202 42.56 54.61 -1.63
N ARG A 203 43.13 55.59 -2.34
CA ARG A 203 44.42 56.20 -1.98
C ARG A 203 44.37 56.86 -0.61
N TYR A 204 43.32 57.62 -0.32
CA TYR A 204 43.11 58.24 0.99
C TYR A 204 43.06 57.20 2.10
N TYR A 205 42.27 56.14 1.90
CA TYR A 205 42.14 55.05 2.86
C TYR A 205 43.47 54.33 3.11
N GLN A 206 44.23 54.03 2.05
CA GLN A 206 45.57 53.42 2.17
C GLN A 206 46.57 54.31 2.91
N ILE A 207 46.50 55.64 2.74
CA ILE A 207 47.37 56.59 3.46
C ILE A 207 46.97 56.68 4.94
N TYR A 208 45.66 56.71 5.22
CA TYR A 208 45.13 56.76 6.58
C TYR A 208 45.51 55.52 7.39
N THR A 209 45.30 54.32 6.84
CA THR A 209 45.61 53.05 7.53
C THR A 209 47.09 52.86 7.77
N LYS A 210 47.96 53.25 6.83
CA LYS A 210 49.42 53.27 7.00
C LYS A 210 49.88 54.19 8.14
N ARG A 211 49.18 55.31 8.36
CA ARG A 211 49.47 56.23 9.48
C ARG A 211 48.90 55.76 10.81
N ALA A 212 47.84 54.95 10.79
CA ALA A 212 47.18 54.43 11.98
C ALA A 212 47.80 53.12 12.52
N GLU A 213 48.89 52.61 11.90
CA GLU A 213 49.57 51.34 12.26
C GLU A 213 48.64 50.11 12.30
N VAL A 214 47.53 50.16 11.56
CA VAL A 214 46.56 49.05 11.51
C VAL A 214 46.97 48.07 10.41
N ASN A 215 47.72 47.04 10.82
CA ASN A 215 47.99 45.73 10.18
C ASN A 215 48.44 45.67 8.70
N ASP A 216 49.41 44.80 8.41
CA ASP A 216 50.12 44.68 7.12
C ASP A 216 49.38 43.87 6.03
N GLN A 217 48.05 43.74 6.18
CA GLN A 217 47.23 42.89 5.33
C GLN A 217 46.79 43.63 4.06
N ALA A 218 46.66 42.93 2.93
CA ALA A 218 46.24 43.54 1.66
C ALA A 218 44.89 44.25 1.84
N LEU A 219 44.89 45.58 1.82
CA LEU A 219 43.71 46.41 2.03
C LEU A 219 42.83 46.41 0.79
N CYS A 220 41.53 46.16 0.99
CA CYS A 220 40.52 46.09 -0.08
C CYS A 220 41.01 45.26 -1.29
N PRO A 221 41.38 43.99 -1.08
CA PRO A 221 42.03 43.17 -2.11
C PRO A 221 41.12 43.00 -3.33
N THR A 222 39.81 42.86 -3.11
CA THR A 222 38.80 42.77 -4.16
C THR A 222 38.70 44.05 -5.00
N LEU A 223 38.71 45.23 -4.36
CA LEU A 223 38.64 46.52 -5.07
C LEU A 223 39.93 46.79 -5.85
N THR A 224 41.08 46.46 -5.26
CA THR A 224 42.39 46.55 -5.91
C THR A 224 42.46 45.63 -7.14
N ARG A 225 41.88 44.44 -7.04
CA ARG A 225 41.77 43.47 -8.13
C ARG A 225 40.85 43.95 -9.26
N ILE A 226 39.71 44.57 -8.92
CA ILE A 226 38.78 45.18 -9.89
C ILE A 226 39.45 46.34 -10.64
N LEU A 227 40.15 47.23 -9.93
CA LEU A 227 40.87 48.36 -10.54
C LEU A 227 42.09 47.90 -11.37
N GLY A 228 42.76 46.83 -10.94
CA GLY A 228 43.88 46.19 -11.63
C GLY A 228 43.53 45.49 -12.95
N SER A 229 42.26 45.52 -13.37
CA SER A 229 41.75 44.88 -14.61
C SER A 229 41.83 43.35 -14.60
N GLU A 230 42.05 42.72 -13.44
CA GLU A 230 42.07 41.26 -13.33
C GLU A 230 40.68 40.64 -13.57
N LEU A 231 39.60 41.40 -13.33
CA LEU A 231 38.23 41.00 -13.70
C LEU A 231 37.99 41.01 -15.22
N ASP A 232 38.74 41.82 -15.97
CA ASP A 232 38.63 41.88 -17.43
C ASP A 232 39.33 40.67 -18.11
N ALA A 233 40.19 39.97 -17.35
CA ALA A 233 40.99 38.81 -17.78
C ALA A 233 40.35 37.44 -17.47
N ILE A 234 39.19 37.39 -16.79
CA ILE A 234 38.48 36.14 -16.50
C ILE A 234 38.06 35.51 -17.84
N ALA A 235 38.71 34.41 -18.21
CA ALA A 235 38.36 33.70 -19.44
C ALA A 235 37.02 32.96 -19.22
N PRO A 236 36.14 32.89 -20.23
CA PRO A 236 34.90 32.11 -20.15
C PRO A 236 35.14 30.63 -19.79
N GLU A 237 36.30 30.10 -20.17
CA GLU A 237 36.76 28.72 -19.90
C GLU A 237 37.20 28.51 -18.44
N GLU A 238 37.57 29.57 -17.72
CA GLU A 238 37.94 29.51 -16.28
C GLU A 238 36.72 29.56 -15.36
N LEU A 239 35.52 29.82 -15.91
CA LEU A 239 34.23 29.72 -15.22
C LEU A 239 33.69 28.28 -15.18
N ASP A 240 34.55 27.28 -15.39
CA ASP A 240 34.21 25.92 -15.04
C ASP A 240 33.99 25.84 -13.53
N PHE A 241 32.75 25.58 -13.18
CA PHE A 241 32.29 25.42 -11.81
C PHE A 241 33.13 24.33 -11.13
N VAL A 242 34.13 24.73 -10.33
CA VAL A 242 34.76 23.86 -9.34
C VAL A 242 33.75 23.70 -8.22
N GLY A 243 32.76 22.86 -8.45
CA GLY A 243 31.75 22.50 -7.47
C GLY A 243 31.66 20.99 -7.41
N THR A 244 32.57 20.37 -6.66
CA THR A 244 32.42 19.03 -6.08
C THR A 244 31.35 19.04 -4.98
N GLY A 245 30.27 19.80 -5.14
CA GLY A 245 29.10 19.64 -4.31
C GLY A 245 28.33 18.48 -4.93
N GLU A 246 28.39 17.31 -4.31
CA GLU A 246 27.43 16.25 -4.59
C GLU A 246 26.05 16.89 -4.69
N VAL A 247 25.45 16.84 -5.89
CA VAL A 247 24.03 17.11 -6.04
C VAL A 247 23.36 16.05 -5.19
N LYS A 248 23.00 16.39 -3.96
CA LYS A 248 22.14 15.53 -3.15
C LYS A 248 20.87 15.42 -3.96
N GLU A 249 20.71 14.25 -4.58
CA GLU A 249 19.47 13.84 -5.21
C GLU A 249 18.37 14.21 -4.23
N VAL A 250 17.49 15.14 -4.64
CA VAL A 250 16.36 15.54 -3.81
C VAL A 250 15.47 14.31 -3.79
N THR A 251 15.67 13.47 -2.78
CA THR A 251 14.75 12.38 -2.48
C THR A 251 13.47 13.07 -2.04
N ILE A 252 12.53 13.18 -2.97
CA ILE A 252 11.16 13.55 -2.64
C ILE A 252 10.67 12.38 -1.80
N ASP A 253 10.58 12.60 -0.49
CA ASP A 253 9.89 11.70 0.40
C ASP A 253 8.42 11.74 0.00
N TRP A 254 8.00 10.74 -0.79
CA TRP A 254 6.62 10.58 -1.25
C TRP A 254 5.64 10.25 -0.11
N GLY A 255 6.12 10.33 1.14
CA GLY A 255 5.56 9.62 2.25
C GLY A 255 5.78 8.13 2.03
N ALA A 256 6.09 7.40 3.10
CA ALA A 256 5.78 5.99 3.07
C ALA A 256 4.30 5.86 2.67
N VAL A 257 4.04 5.27 1.51
CA VAL A 257 2.83 4.47 1.41
C VAL A 257 3.05 3.44 2.50
N GLU A 258 2.41 3.66 3.65
CA GLU A 258 2.17 2.60 4.60
C GLU A 258 1.37 1.55 3.83
N VAL A 259 2.09 0.70 3.09
CA VAL A 259 1.74 -0.70 3.02
C VAL A 259 1.92 -1.12 4.45
N SER A 260 0.88 -0.90 5.26
CA SER A 260 0.74 -1.55 6.54
C SER A 260 1.11 -2.99 6.25
N GLU A 261 2.18 -3.48 6.88
CA GLU A 261 2.42 -4.91 6.99
C GLU A 261 1.06 -5.57 7.19
N GLU A 262 0.80 -6.66 6.45
CA GLU A 262 -0.42 -7.45 6.59
C GLU A 262 -0.90 -7.37 8.04
N PRO A 263 -2.14 -6.89 8.31
CA PRO A 263 -2.51 -6.50 9.66
C PRO A 263 -2.22 -7.68 10.59
N LYS A 264 -1.16 -7.53 11.41
CA LYS A 264 -0.90 -8.41 12.53
C LYS A 264 -2.15 -8.30 13.38
N ILE A 265 -2.84 -9.42 13.47
CA ILE A 265 -4.09 -9.55 14.19
C ILE A 265 -3.73 -9.29 15.66
N ASP A 266 -4.06 -8.10 16.13
CA ASP A 266 -4.01 -7.70 17.53
C ASP A 266 -5.23 -8.30 18.23
N PHE A 267 -5.06 -9.52 18.75
CA PHE A 267 -5.95 -10.07 19.75
C PHE A 267 -5.58 -9.40 21.07
N GLY A 268 -6.29 -8.31 21.37
CA GLY A 268 -6.00 -7.44 22.51
C GLY A 268 -5.60 -8.18 23.78
N GLU A 269 -4.55 -7.67 24.41
CA GLU A 269 -4.15 -8.00 25.77
C GLU A 269 -5.37 -7.86 26.70
N SER A 270 -5.91 -9.00 27.13
CA SER A 270 -6.78 -9.05 28.29
C SER A 270 -5.91 -8.89 29.54
N GLU A 271 -6.22 -7.85 30.29
CA GLU A 271 -5.55 -7.39 31.51
C GLU A 271 -5.12 -8.53 32.46
N GLU A 272 -3.87 -8.39 32.94
CA GLU A 272 -3.27 -9.20 34.01
C GLU A 272 -4.13 -9.19 35.29
N GLY A 273 -4.93 -10.24 35.48
CA GLY A 273 -5.48 -10.61 36.78
C GLY A 273 -4.46 -11.44 37.55
N THR A 274 -3.73 -10.81 38.47
CA THR A 274 -2.88 -11.48 39.46
C THR A 274 -3.70 -12.43 40.35
N MET A 275 -3.06 -13.51 40.85
CA MET A 275 -3.17 -14.16 42.18
C MET A 275 -3.10 -15.72 42.08
N PRO A 276 -2.70 -16.48 43.12
CA PRO A 276 -1.33 -16.66 43.61
C PRO A 276 -0.92 -18.15 43.77
N GLY A 277 0.40 -18.43 43.80
CA GLY A 277 0.98 -19.49 44.64
C GLY A 277 1.06 -20.95 44.13
N GLU A 278 2.28 -21.33 43.75
CA GLU A 278 2.95 -22.65 43.77
C GLU A 278 2.21 -23.90 44.31
N LYS A 279 2.26 -25.00 43.52
CA LYS A 279 3.14 -26.17 43.81
C LYS A 279 3.06 -27.28 42.74
N ASP A 280 4.25 -27.67 42.28
CA ASP A 280 4.77 -28.99 41.91
C ASP A 280 3.97 -30.00 41.04
N ALA A 281 4.68 -30.43 39.99
CA ALA A 281 4.90 -31.82 39.55
C ALA A 281 4.23 -32.32 38.25
N GLU A 282 5.13 -32.82 37.40
CA GLU A 282 5.03 -33.95 36.45
C GLU A 282 4.56 -33.74 35.01
N THR A 283 5.42 -34.30 34.14
CA THR A 283 5.41 -34.42 32.68
C THR A 283 4.10 -34.95 32.09
N ALA A 284 3.52 -34.21 31.16
CA ALA A 284 2.54 -34.69 30.19
C ALA A 284 2.69 -33.94 28.85
N GLU A 285 2.54 -34.68 27.75
CA GLU A 285 2.70 -34.27 26.35
C GLU A 285 1.76 -33.12 25.92
N PRO A 286 2.11 -32.33 24.89
CA PRO A 286 1.31 -31.18 24.48
C PRO A 286 -0.02 -31.61 23.87
N LYS A 287 -1.10 -31.32 24.60
CA LYS A 287 -2.49 -31.45 24.15
C LYS A 287 -2.81 -30.28 23.22
N ILE A 288 -3.04 -30.57 21.94
CA ILE A 288 -3.51 -29.59 20.96
C ILE A 288 -4.97 -29.27 21.27
N ASP A 289 -5.24 -28.01 21.57
CA ASP A 289 -6.55 -27.45 21.92
C ASP A 289 -7.37 -27.16 20.65
N PHE A 290 -8.33 -28.04 20.34
CA PHE A 290 -9.33 -27.79 19.32
C PHE A 290 -10.49 -27.05 19.96
N GLY A 291 -10.42 -25.71 19.84
CA GLY A 291 -11.38 -24.75 20.35
C GLY A 291 -12.81 -25.26 20.46
N ASP A 292 -13.25 -25.32 21.71
CA ASP A 292 -14.63 -25.33 22.15
C ASP A 292 -15.32 -24.06 21.62
N PHE A 293 -16.08 -24.17 20.53
CA PHE A 293 -17.01 -23.12 20.11
C PHE A 293 -18.40 -23.42 20.70
N GLY A 294 -18.47 -23.38 22.02
CA GLY A 294 -19.71 -23.18 22.74
C GLY A 294 -20.17 -21.73 22.56
N VAL A 295 -20.97 -21.47 21.53
CA VAL A 295 -21.75 -20.23 21.45
C VAL A 295 -22.94 -20.38 22.40
N THR A 296 -22.81 -19.87 23.62
CA THR A 296 -23.97 -19.52 24.43
C THR A 296 -24.58 -18.25 23.84
N LEU A 297 -25.77 -18.41 23.24
CA LEU A 297 -26.65 -17.31 22.88
C LEU A 297 -27.18 -16.67 24.16
N ASP A 298 -26.64 -15.51 24.51
CA ASP A 298 -27.33 -14.59 25.43
C ASP A 298 -28.14 -13.58 24.60
N GLU A 299 -29.45 -13.80 24.58
CA GLU A 299 -30.46 -12.85 24.13
C GLU A 299 -30.53 -11.67 25.12
N ALA A 300 -29.84 -10.56 24.82
CA ALA A 300 -30.20 -9.24 25.33
C ALA A 300 -29.43 -8.15 24.57
N ASP A 301 -30.06 -7.62 23.51
CA ASP A 301 -30.14 -6.19 23.19
C ASP A 301 -30.52 -6.02 21.71
N ALA A 302 -31.79 -6.29 21.44
CA ALA A 302 -32.45 -5.83 20.23
C ALA A 302 -32.66 -4.32 20.33
N ALA A 303 -31.76 -3.53 19.74
CA ALA A 303 -32.03 -2.15 19.36
C ALA A 303 -32.26 -2.09 17.85
N TYR A 304 -33.54 -2.10 17.48
CA TYR A 304 -34.03 -1.67 16.17
C TYR A 304 -33.41 -0.32 15.80
N VAL A 305 -32.75 -0.23 14.64
CA VAL A 305 -32.52 1.05 13.97
C VAL A 305 -33.45 1.12 12.77
N ASP A 306 -34.34 2.09 12.87
CA ASP A 306 -35.40 2.49 11.96
C ASP A 306 -34.88 2.77 10.54
N GLU A 307 -35.49 2.13 9.55
CA GLU A 307 -35.30 2.44 8.12
C GLU A 307 -36.01 3.75 7.79
N GLY A 308 -35.30 4.88 7.92
CA GLY A 308 -35.75 6.19 7.45
C GLY A 308 -35.44 6.42 5.97
N GLU A 309 -36.42 6.97 5.25
CA GLU A 309 -36.43 7.28 3.81
C GLU A 309 -35.23 8.11 3.29
N PRO A 310 -34.88 7.98 1.99
CA PRO A 310 -33.75 8.70 1.40
C PRO A 310 -34.01 10.21 1.35
N VAL A 311 -33.15 10.99 2.00
CA VAL A 311 -33.11 12.45 1.85
C VAL A 311 -32.43 12.80 0.53
N GLU A 312 -33.19 13.33 -0.43
CA GLU A 312 -32.65 14.02 -1.60
C GLU A 312 -31.88 15.27 -1.15
N ILE A 313 -30.60 15.35 -1.51
CA ILE A 313 -29.77 16.53 -1.29
C ILE A 313 -29.87 17.41 -2.54
N ASP A 314 -30.57 18.55 -2.39
CA ASP A 314 -30.68 19.63 -3.37
C ASP A 314 -29.35 20.40 -3.45
N TRP A 315 -28.67 20.30 -4.59
CA TRP A 315 -27.44 21.03 -4.89
C TRP A 315 -27.73 22.30 -5.68
N GLY A 316 -28.68 23.11 -5.20
CA GLY A 316 -29.08 24.38 -5.80
C GLY A 316 -27.93 25.36 -5.92
N ASP A 317 -27.44 25.52 -7.15
CA ASP A 317 -26.44 26.50 -7.56
C ASP A 317 -27.15 27.84 -7.83
N SER A 318 -27.16 28.74 -6.84
CA SER A 318 -27.59 30.13 -7.05
C SER A 318 -26.39 30.99 -7.46
N ASN A 319 -26.23 31.12 -8.77
CA ASN A 319 -25.33 32.06 -9.41
C ASN A 319 -25.92 33.49 -9.26
N ASP A 320 -25.50 34.22 -8.22
CA ASP A 320 -25.62 35.67 -8.15
C ASP A 320 -24.37 36.31 -8.76
N GLN A 321 -24.53 36.92 -9.94
CA GLN A 321 -23.63 37.98 -10.40
C GLN A 321 -24.43 39.28 -10.59
N PRO A 322 -23.85 40.44 -10.24
CA PRO A 322 -24.48 41.74 -10.41
C PRO A 322 -24.19 42.31 -11.80
N GLU A 323 -25.23 42.79 -12.49
CA GLU A 323 -25.22 43.97 -13.36
C GLU A 323 -26.53 44.75 -13.21
#